data_AF-A0A4R4E544-F1
#
_entry.id   AF-A0A4R4E544-F1
#
_cell.length_a   1.000
_cell.length_b   1.000
_cell.length_c   1.000
_cell.angle_alpha   90.00
_cell.angle_beta   90.00
_cell.angle_gamma   90.00
#
_symmetry.space_group_name_H-M   'P 1'
#
loop_
_entity.id
_entity.type
_entity.pdbx_description
1 polymer ?
#
loop_
_entity_poly.entity_id
_entity_poly.type
_entity_poly.pdbx_seq_one_letter_code
_entity_poly.pdbx_strand_id
1 'polypeptide(L)'
;MANRISPDPTQAGHFEWQHPGLPPVSLRYNELLHSMRVQTGDERRVYLLESSPAHTRKVALFNEYGLRCGSCSFDDTRPLRGSLRWEDRKFRFRQEGDQLVLSGPDGPLASDWPLAPEASLEAIAGVLLMMARQKSSGPSAPPAAGGR
;
A
#
# COMPACT_ATOMS: atom_id res chain seq x y z
N MET A 1 -25.59 14.93 -1.18
CA MET A 1 -25.92 13.74 -0.37
C MET A 1 -24.67 13.30 0.36
N ALA A 2 -24.81 12.94 1.64
CA ALA A 2 -23.79 13.16 2.66
C ALA A 2 -22.60 12.18 2.64
N ASN A 3 -21.44 12.69 2.23
CA ASN A 3 -20.14 12.25 2.75
C ASN A 3 -20.14 12.47 4.27
N ARG A 4 -20.32 11.42 5.06
CA ARG A 4 -20.12 11.49 6.52
C ARG A 4 -19.46 10.23 7.06
N ILE A 5 -18.18 10.11 6.77
CA ILE A 5 -17.20 9.53 7.69
C ILE A 5 -16.91 10.63 8.73
N SER A 6 -17.25 10.43 10.00
CA SER A 6 -16.99 11.37 11.12
C SER A 6 -15.52 11.27 11.59
N PRO A 7 -14.94 12.29 12.26
CA PRO A 7 -13.85 13.08 11.74
C PRO A 7 -12.74 13.30 12.79
N ASP A 8 -12.49 12.31 13.67
CA ASP A 8 -11.37 12.35 14.62
C ASP A 8 -10.40 11.18 14.38
N PRO A 9 -9.35 11.43 13.57
CA PRO A 9 -8.27 10.52 13.25
C PRO A 9 -6.95 10.83 13.96
N THR A 10 -6.91 11.65 15.03
CA THR A 10 -5.68 12.20 15.64
C THR A 10 -4.48 11.22 15.71
N GLN A 11 -3.42 11.33 14.93
CA GLN A 11 -3.24 11.78 13.55
C GLN A 11 -1.92 11.17 13.09
N ALA A 12 -2.01 10.12 12.27
CA ALA A 12 -1.01 9.75 11.26
C ALA A 12 -1.62 8.76 10.25
N GLY A 13 -1.80 9.24 9.01
CA GLY A 13 -1.91 8.45 7.79
C GLY A 13 -3.29 7.92 7.37
N HIS A 14 -4.34 8.76 7.36
CA HIS A 14 -5.52 8.47 6.53
C HIS A 14 -5.28 8.97 5.11
N PHE A 15 -5.57 8.11 4.15
CA PHE A 15 -5.08 8.27 2.81
C PHE A 15 -6.09 7.67 1.83
N GLU A 16 -6.54 8.45 0.84
CA GLU A 16 -7.44 7.98 -0.22
C GLU A 16 -6.74 8.11 -1.57
N TRP A 17 -6.82 7.07 -2.39
CA TRP A 17 -6.19 7.03 -3.70
C TRP A 17 -7.17 6.48 -4.75
N GLN A 18 -7.21 7.17 -5.89
CA GLN A 18 -8.01 6.79 -7.05
C GLN A 18 -7.10 6.75 -8.27
N HIS A 19 -7.10 5.64 -8.98
CA HIS A 19 -6.34 5.49 -10.22
C HIS A 19 -7.28 5.05 -11.34
N PRO A 20 -7.18 5.63 -12.56
CA PRO A 20 -7.99 5.19 -13.69
C PRO A 20 -7.84 3.68 -13.94
N GLY A 21 -8.97 2.97 -14.02
CA GLY A 21 -9.00 1.53 -14.26
C GLY A 21 -8.80 0.64 -13.03
N LEU A 22 -8.67 1.21 -11.83
CA LEU A 22 -8.58 0.48 -10.57
C LEU A 22 -9.67 0.94 -9.58
N PRO A 23 -10.17 0.06 -8.69
CA PRO A 23 -11.13 0.45 -7.66
C PRO A 23 -10.52 1.47 -6.69
N PRO A 24 -11.34 2.37 -6.11
CA PRO A 24 -10.87 3.33 -5.12
C PRO A 24 -10.32 2.60 -3.89
N VAL A 25 -9.21 3.12 -3.36
CA VAL A 25 -8.56 2.58 -2.17
C VAL A 25 -8.53 3.64 -1.08
N SER A 26 -8.94 3.26 0.12
CA SER A 26 -8.64 4.03 1.31
C SER A 26 -7.77 3.23 2.27
N LEU A 27 -6.81 3.92 2.88
CA LEU A 27 -5.82 3.37 3.79
C LEU A 27 -5.83 4.22 5.05
N ARG A 28 -5.85 3.53 6.19
CA ARG A 28 -5.64 4.17 7.49
C ARG A 28 -4.56 3.42 8.24
N TYR A 29 -3.43 4.08 8.41
CA TYR A 29 -2.37 3.60 9.29
C TYR A 29 -2.65 4.03 10.73
N ASN A 30 -2.26 3.19 11.69
CA ASN A 30 -2.30 3.47 13.11
C ASN A 30 -0.91 3.16 13.65
N GLU A 31 -0.14 4.20 13.95
CA GLU A 31 1.25 4.09 14.38
C GLU A 31 1.37 3.44 15.76
N LEU A 32 0.41 3.67 16.66
CA LEU A 32 0.43 3.09 18.02
C LEU A 32 0.36 1.56 17.98
N LEU A 33 -0.42 1.02 17.06
CA LEU A 33 -0.63 -0.42 16.92
C LEU A 33 0.17 -1.03 15.76
N HIS A 34 0.95 -0.21 15.05
CA HIS A 34 1.56 -0.53 13.76
C HIS A 34 0.61 -1.32 12.84
N SER A 35 -0.65 -0.88 12.76
CA SER A 35 -1.70 -1.58 12.02
C SER A 35 -2.21 -0.71 10.88
N MET A 36 -2.52 -1.34 9.76
CA MET A 36 -3.04 -0.68 8.56
C MET A 36 -4.38 -1.28 8.19
N ARG A 37 -5.40 -0.42 8.12
CA ARG A 37 -6.71 -0.78 7.60
C ARG A 37 -6.78 -0.35 6.15
N VAL A 38 -7.22 -1.25 5.30
CA VAL A 38 -7.35 -1.03 3.87
C VAL A 38 -8.77 -1.31 3.47
N GLN A 39 -9.38 -0.38 2.75
CA GLN A 39 -10.64 -0.61 2.06
C GLN A 39 -10.42 -0.47 0.55
N THR A 40 -10.96 -1.41 -0.22
CA THR A 40 -10.92 -1.41 -1.68
C THR A 40 -12.29 -1.80 -2.20
N GLY A 41 -13.05 -0.84 -2.75
CA GLY A 41 -14.47 -1.06 -3.02
C GLY A 41 -15.22 -1.51 -1.75
N ASP A 42 -15.82 -2.70 -1.80
CA ASP A 42 -16.56 -3.33 -0.68
C ASP A 42 -15.66 -4.16 0.25
N GLU A 43 -14.43 -4.46 -0.15
CA GLU A 43 -13.53 -5.29 0.63
C GLU A 43 -12.81 -4.46 1.70
N ARG A 44 -12.74 -4.99 2.92
CA ARG A 44 -11.99 -4.41 4.04
C ARG A 44 -11.02 -5.43 4.62
N ARG A 45 -9.76 -5.05 4.77
CA ARG A 45 -8.72 -5.87 5.39
C ARG A 45 -7.90 -5.08 6.41
N VAL A 46 -7.31 -5.81 7.35
CA VAL A 46 -6.40 -5.27 8.36
C VAL A 46 -5.07 -5.99 8.23
N TYR A 47 -3.99 -5.22 8.25
CA TYR A 47 -2.64 -5.73 8.23
C TYR A 47 -1.84 -5.19 9.40
N LEU A 48 -0.84 -5.94 9.83
CA LEU A 48 0.13 -5.54 10.85
C LEU A 48 1.47 -5.28 10.16
N LEU A 49 2.12 -4.17 10.53
CA LEU A 49 3.42 -3.77 10.03
C LEU A 49 4.44 -3.94 11.14
N GLU A 50 5.56 -4.59 10.83
CA GLU A 50 6.66 -4.70 11.78
C GLU A 50 7.93 -4.19 11.13
N SER A 51 8.51 -3.13 11.69
CA SER A 51 9.84 -2.67 11.33
C SER A 51 10.90 -3.47 12.09
N SER A 52 11.96 -3.87 11.39
CA SER A 52 13.13 -4.46 12.05
C SER A 52 14.04 -3.34 12.57
N PRO A 53 14.44 -3.37 13.85
CA PRO A 53 15.36 -2.38 14.41
C PRO A 53 16.81 -2.55 13.92
N ALA A 54 17.12 -3.63 13.19
CA ALA A 54 18.45 -3.87 12.64
C ALA A 54 18.78 -2.85 11.52
N HIS A 55 20.07 -2.71 11.19
CA HIS A 55 20.61 -1.82 10.15
C HIS A 55 19.91 -1.88 8.78
N THR A 56 19.08 -2.88 8.53
CA THR A 56 18.17 -2.93 7.38
C THR A 56 16.85 -2.24 7.71
N ARG A 57 16.62 -1.03 7.16
CA ARG A 57 15.31 -0.35 7.15
C ARG A 57 14.29 -1.19 6.39
N LYS A 58 13.72 -2.20 7.05
CA LYS A 58 12.82 -3.18 6.46
C LYS A 58 11.54 -3.24 7.29
N VAL A 59 10.43 -3.18 6.58
CA VAL A 59 9.08 -3.32 7.14
C VAL A 59 8.47 -4.60 6.59
N ALA A 60 8.05 -5.51 7.45
CA ALA A 60 7.27 -6.69 7.10
C ALA A 60 5.78 -6.39 7.22
N LEU A 61 4.96 -7.04 6.38
CA LEU A 61 3.51 -6.97 6.44
C LEU A 61 2.94 -8.34 6.73
N PHE A 62 2.04 -8.38 7.69
CA PHE A 62 1.31 -9.58 8.10
C PHE A 62 -0.18 -9.34 7.92
N ASN A 63 -0.90 -10.39 7.54
CA ASN A 63 -2.37 -10.35 7.47
C ASN A 63 -2.99 -10.46 8.87
N GLU A 64 -4.31 -10.45 8.93
CA GLU A 64 -5.10 -10.56 10.17
C GLU A 64 -4.87 -11.88 10.94
N TYR A 65 -4.30 -12.89 10.29
CA TYR A 65 -3.97 -14.18 10.89
C TYR A 65 -2.50 -14.27 11.35
N GLY A 66 -1.73 -13.18 11.24
CA GLY A 66 -0.30 -13.16 11.57
C GLY A 66 0.60 -13.85 10.54
N LEU A 67 0.09 -14.17 9.36
CA LEU A 67 0.89 -14.72 8.26
C LEU A 67 1.52 -13.60 7.45
N ARG A 68 2.83 -13.72 7.20
CA ARG A 68 3.57 -12.75 6.42
C ARG A 68 3.13 -12.78 4.95
N CYS A 69 2.63 -11.65 4.45
CA CYS A 69 2.18 -11.49 3.06
C CYS A 69 3.08 -10.57 2.24
N GLY A 70 3.94 -9.78 2.89
CA GLY A 70 4.86 -8.90 2.17
C GLY A 70 6.02 -8.37 2.99
N SER A 71 6.88 -7.61 2.32
CA SER A 71 7.85 -6.74 2.99
C SER A 71 8.36 -5.64 2.07
N CYS A 72 8.56 -4.46 2.64
CA CYS A 72 9.23 -3.33 2.04
C CYS A 72 10.65 -3.21 2.61
N SER A 73 11.65 -3.00 1.75
CA SER A 73 13.03 -2.72 2.14
C SER A 73 13.45 -1.39 1.53
N PHE A 74 13.91 -0.47 2.37
CA PHE A 74 14.31 0.88 2.01
C PHE A 74 15.81 0.97 1.83
N ASP A 75 16.26 1.68 0.80
CA ASP A 75 17.67 1.95 0.57
C ASP A 75 18.15 3.05 1.55
N ASP A 76 19.18 2.77 2.36
CA ASP A 76 19.61 3.63 3.49
C ASP A 76 19.91 5.10 3.13
N THR A 77 20.30 5.36 1.88
CA THR A 77 20.68 6.71 1.42
C THR A 77 19.50 7.53 0.90
N ARG A 78 18.35 6.90 0.60
CA ARG A 78 17.16 7.56 0.03
C ARG A 78 15.88 6.87 0.52
N PRO A 79 15.16 7.43 1.51
CA PRO A 79 14.02 6.78 2.16
C PRO A 79 12.84 6.49 1.21
N LEU A 80 12.80 7.11 0.04
CA LEU A 80 11.77 6.88 -0.98
C LEU A 80 12.30 6.10 -2.19
N ARG A 81 13.25 5.19 -1.95
CA ARG A 81 13.75 4.22 -2.92
C ARG A 81 13.96 2.87 -2.25
N GLY A 82 13.67 1.79 -2.98
CA GLY A 82 13.98 0.46 -2.46
C GLY A 82 13.37 -0.68 -3.25
N SER A 83 13.01 -1.74 -2.52
CA SER A 83 12.32 -2.89 -3.10
C SER A 83 11.19 -3.38 -2.21
N LEU A 84 10.15 -3.88 -2.86
CA LEU A 84 8.95 -4.39 -2.24
C LEU A 84 8.77 -5.84 -2.68
N ARG A 85 8.39 -6.72 -1.75
CA ARG A 85 7.93 -8.08 -2.03
C ARG A 85 6.49 -8.23 -1.57
N TRP A 86 5.64 -8.74 -2.44
CA TRP A 86 4.22 -8.98 -2.20
C TRP A 86 3.79 -10.25 -2.93
N GLU A 87 3.21 -11.25 -2.23
CA GLU A 87 2.68 -12.49 -2.83
C GLU A 87 3.60 -13.09 -3.92
N ASP A 88 4.86 -13.36 -3.54
CA ASP A 88 5.96 -13.88 -4.38
C ASP A 88 6.46 -12.98 -5.53
N ARG A 89 5.89 -11.79 -5.69
CA ARG A 89 6.31 -10.80 -6.69
C ARG A 89 7.25 -9.77 -6.07
N LYS A 90 8.29 -9.39 -6.83
CA LYS A 90 9.23 -8.34 -6.46
C LYS A 90 8.98 -7.10 -7.31
N PHE A 91 8.86 -5.97 -6.62
CA PHE A 91 8.71 -4.65 -7.21
C PHE A 91 9.88 -3.76 -6.77
N ARG A 92 10.20 -2.77 -7.58
CA ARG A 92 11.08 -1.66 -7.24
C ARG A 92 10.24 -0.42 -7.05
N PHE A 93 10.58 0.40 -6.07
CA PHE A 93 9.94 1.70 -5.93
C PHE A 93 10.98 2.79 -5.88
N ARG A 94 10.59 3.96 -6.39
CA ARG A 94 11.35 5.19 -6.31
C ARG A 94 10.40 6.38 -6.35
N GLN A 95 10.77 7.47 -5.69
CA GLN A 95 10.12 8.75 -5.90
C GLN A 95 10.65 9.41 -7.18
N GLU A 96 9.73 9.92 -7.99
CA GLU A 96 9.99 10.74 -9.17
C GLU A 96 9.19 12.05 -9.04
N GLY A 97 9.88 13.15 -8.73
CA GLY A 97 9.20 14.39 -8.35
C GLY A 97 8.32 14.18 -7.11
N ASP A 98 7.04 14.49 -7.22
CA ASP A 98 6.06 14.32 -6.14
C ASP A 98 5.33 12.97 -6.20
N GLN A 99 5.70 12.09 -7.13
CA GLN A 99 5.03 10.80 -7.32
C GLN A 99 5.86 9.65 -6.78
N LEU A 100 5.19 8.69 -6.15
CA LEU A 100 5.78 7.41 -5.79
C LEU A 100 5.52 6.43 -6.94
N VAL A 101 6.59 5.95 -7.57
CA VAL A 101 6.52 5.04 -8.71
C VAL A 101 6.90 3.64 -8.27
N LEU A 102 6.00 2.69 -8.50
CA LEU A 102 6.19 1.26 -8.27
C LEU A 102 6.36 0.54 -9.62
N SER A 103 7.55 0.01 -9.89
CA SER A 103 7.87 -0.77 -11.10
C SER A 103 7.89 -2.25 -10.79
N GLY A 104 7.10 -3.04 -11.54
CA GLY A 104 7.03 -4.49 -11.42
C GLY A 104 6.95 -5.19 -12.77
N PRO A 105 6.68 -6.50 -12.77
CA PRO A 105 6.54 -7.30 -13.99
C PRO A 105 5.48 -6.76 -14.96
N ASP A 106 4.36 -6.24 -14.42
CA ASP A 106 3.26 -5.70 -15.23
C ASP A 106 3.42 -4.19 -15.50
N GLY A 107 4.66 -3.70 -15.55
CA GLY A 107 5.02 -2.29 -15.85
C GLY A 107 5.14 -1.36 -14.62
N PRO A 108 5.22 -0.04 -14.82
CA PRO A 108 5.18 0.95 -13.75
C PRO A 108 3.73 1.23 -13.29
N LEU A 109 3.57 1.67 -12.05
CA LEU A 109 2.36 2.23 -11.47
C LEU A 109 2.79 3.46 -10.67
N ALA A 110 2.34 4.64 -11.07
CA ALA A 110 2.62 5.86 -10.36
C ALA A 110 1.46 6.17 -9.42
N SER A 111 1.77 6.56 -8.20
CA SER A 111 0.82 7.15 -7.29
C SER A 111 1.20 8.62 -7.09
N ASP A 112 0.19 9.46 -7.24
CA ASP A 112 0.17 10.86 -6.86
C ASP A 112 -0.15 11.06 -5.38
N TRP A 113 0.04 10.01 -4.55
CA TRP A 113 -0.18 10.12 -3.11
C TRP A 113 0.69 11.22 -2.53
N PRO A 114 0.11 12.27 -1.91
CA PRO A 114 0.90 13.17 -1.09
C PRO A 114 1.40 12.38 0.12
N LEU A 115 2.66 11.95 0.08
CA LEU A 115 3.35 11.48 1.27
C LEU A 115 3.61 12.71 2.15
N ALA A 116 3.09 12.69 3.38
CA ALA A 116 3.46 13.70 4.35
C ALA A 116 5.00 13.72 4.49
N PRO A 117 5.64 14.90 4.55
CA PRO A 117 7.10 15.00 4.70
C PRO A 117 7.66 14.17 5.87
N GLU A 118 6.85 14.01 6.91
CA GLU A 118 7.11 13.27 8.14
C GLU A 118 6.54 11.83 8.16
N ALA A 119 6.07 11.30 7.02
CA ALA A 119 5.50 9.96 6.97
C ALA A 119 6.51 8.89 7.44
N SER A 120 6.09 8.05 8.38
CA SER A 120 6.88 6.91 8.87
C SER A 120 7.16 5.89 7.75
N LEU A 121 8.25 5.11 7.89
CA LEU A 121 8.60 4.08 6.92
C LEU A 121 7.49 3.03 6.78
N GLU A 122 6.78 2.76 7.86
CA GLU A 122 5.63 1.88 7.91
C GLU A 122 4.46 2.46 7.10
N ALA A 123 4.16 3.76 7.23
CA ALA A 123 3.13 4.40 6.41
C ALA A 123 3.47 4.30 4.92
N ILE A 124 4.72 4.60 4.55
CA ILE A 124 5.21 4.49 3.16
C ILE A 124 5.16 3.03 2.68
N ALA A 125 5.59 2.08 3.52
CA ALA A 125 5.54 0.66 3.20
C ALA A 125 4.10 0.20 2.97
N GLY A 126 3.17 0.62 3.81
CA GLY A 126 1.74 0.32 3.69
C GLY A 126 1.17 0.79 2.35
N VAL A 127 1.46 2.03 1.96
CA VAL A 127 1.11 2.59 0.65
C VAL A 127 1.68 1.74 -0.49
N LEU A 128 2.98 1.41 -0.44
CA LEU A 128 3.65 0.62 -1.48
C LEU A 128 3.08 -0.80 -1.61
N LEU A 129 2.84 -1.47 -0.48
CA LEU A 129 2.21 -2.80 -0.42
C LEU A 129 0.82 -2.74 -1.05
N MET A 130 0.09 -1.65 -0.83
CA MET A 130 -1.22 -1.47 -1.43
C MET A 130 -1.19 -1.24 -2.93
N MET A 131 -0.25 -0.44 -3.43
CA MET A 131 -0.03 -0.28 -4.87
C MET A 131 0.29 -1.64 -5.53
N ALA A 132 1.12 -2.47 -4.90
CA ALA A 132 1.43 -3.81 -5.42
C ALA A 132 0.24 -4.76 -5.41
N ARG A 133 -0.61 -4.69 -4.37
CA ARG A 133 -1.85 -5.46 -4.30
C ARG A 133 -2.79 -5.08 -5.44
N GLN A 134 -3.04 -3.79 -5.66
CA GLN A 134 -3.88 -3.31 -6.77
C GLN A 134 -3.40 -3.80 -8.13
N LYS A 135 -2.08 -3.83 -8.31
CA LYS A 135 -1.45 -4.34 -9.53
C LYS A 135 -1.59 -5.85 -9.70
N SER A 136 -1.65 -6.59 -8.60
CA SER A 136 -1.81 -8.05 -8.59
C SER A 136 -3.28 -8.48 -8.68
N SER A 137 -4.20 -7.65 -8.21
CA SER A 137 -5.66 -7.83 -8.29
C SER A 137 -6.24 -7.24 -9.58
N GLY A 138 -5.50 -7.28 -10.69
CA GLY A 138 -5.95 -6.77 -12.00
C GLY A 138 -7.39 -7.21 -12.32
N PRO A 139 -8.13 -6.46 -13.16
CA PRO A 139 -9.57 -6.63 -13.32
C PRO A 139 -9.88 -8.11 -13.51
N SER A 140 -10.62 -8.70 -12.56
CA SER A 140 -11.13 -10.05 -12.77
C SER A 140 -11.85 -10.03 -14.10
N ALA A 141 -11.41 -10.85 -15.05
CA ALA A 141 -12.11 -10.98 -16.32
C ALA A 141 -13.61 -11.11 -16.03
N PRO A 142 -14.49 -10.38 -16.76
CA PRO A 142 -15.92 -10.56 -16.58
C PRO A 142 -16.22 -12.07 -16.69
N PRO A 143 -17.14 -12.62 -15.87
CA PRO A 143 -17.51 -14.01 -16.00
C PRO A 143 -17.87 -14.25 -17.47
N ALA A 144 -17.20 -15.22 -18.09
CA ALA A 144 -17.45 -15.57 -19.48
C ALA A 144 -18.97 -15.68 -19.63
N ALA A 145 -19.55 -14.83 -20.47
CA ALA A 145 -20.95 -14.91 -20.81
C ALA A 145 -21.16 -16.33 -21.32
N GLY A 146 -21.78 -17.16 -20.47
CA GLY A 146 -22.08 -18.55 -20.75
C GLY A 146 -23.09 -18.57 -21.87
N GLY A 147 -22.57 -18.56 -23.11
CA GLY A 147 -23.33 -18.83 -24.29
C GLY A 147 -23.60 -20.32 -24.38
N ARG A 148 -24.82 -20.71 -24.03
CA ARG A 148 -25.79 -21.43 -24.88
C ARG A 148 -26.91 -22.00 -24.04
#